data_AF-A0A1W1VZQ9-F1
#
_entry.id   AF-A0A1W1VZQ9-F1
#
_cell.length_a   1.000
_cell.length_b   1.000
_cell.length_c   1.000
_cell.angle_alpha   90.00
_cell.angle_beta   90.00
_cell.angle_gamma   90.00
#
_symmetry.space_group_name_H-M   'P 1'
#
loop_
_entity.id
_entity.type
_entity.pdbx_description
1 polymer ?
#
loop_
_entity_poly.entity_id
_entity_poly.type
_entity_poly.pdbx_seq_one_letter_code
_entity_poly.pdbx_strand_id
1 'polypeptide(L)'
;MQDMLRSEHGGMNEVLADVAEITGDTTYLTLAWRFSHRSILEPLLGGKDELNGLHDNTQIPKFIGYERVAELSGDTAWSNAAAFFWKTVVEHRIVSIGGNSVSEHSHPV
;
A
#
# COMPACT_ATOMS: atom_id res chain seq x y z
N MET A 1 12.14 5.36 -11.35
CA MET A 1 11.55 4.31 -10.50
C MET A 1 10.03 4.45 -10.42
N GLN A 2 9.48 5.58 -9.96
CA GLN A 2 8.02 5.75 -9.83
C GLN A 2 7.26 5.53 -11.16
N ASP A 3 7.84 5.93 -12.30
CA ASP A 3 7.25 5.64 -13.62
C ASP A 3 7.09 4.13 -13.91
N MET A 4 8.05 3.31 -13.49
CA MET A 4 7.98 1.84 -13.57
C MET A 4 6.89 1.31 -12.64
N LEU A 5 6.69 1.92 -11.46
CA LEU A 5 5.68 1.50 -10.49
C LEU A 5 4.23 1.78 -10.94
N ARG A 6 4.03 2.42 -12.10
CA ARG A 6 2.71 2.47 -12.74
C ARG A 6 2.21 1.08 -13.14
N SER A 7 3.10 0.17 -13.53
CA SER A 7 2.73 -1.24 -13.71
C SER A 7 2.54 -1.91 -12.36
N GLU A 8 1.59 -2.85 -12.29
CA GLU A 8 1.43 -3.70 -11.12
C GLU A 8 2.75 -4.36 -10.73
N HIS A 9 3.08 -4.28 -9.44
CA HIS A 9 4.35 -4.74 -8.87
C HIS A 9 4.17 -5.48 -7.55
N GLY A 10 2.94 -5.90 -7.21
CA GLY A 10 2.63 -6.60 -5.97
C GLY A 10 3.20 -5.90 -4.72
N GLY A 11 3.57 -6.70 -3.72
CA GLY A 11 4.17 -6.25 -2.45
C GLY A 11 5.69 -6.19 -2.49
N MET A 12 6.31 -5.72 -3.59
CA MET A 12 7.78 -5.66 -3.66
C MET A 12 8.40 -4.83 -2.54
N ASN A 13 7.72 -3.76 -2.10
CA ASN A 13 8.14 -2.97 -0.95
C ASN A 13 8.09 -3.77 0.38
N GLU A 14 7.07 -4.60 0.58
CA GLU A 14 6.96 -5.51 1.73
C GLU A 14 8.13 -6.51 1.75
N VAL A 15 8.32 -7.26 0.67
CA VAL A 15 9.35 -8.31 0.59
C VAL A 15 10.75 -7.73 0.76
N LEU A 16 11.02 -6.53 0.23
CA LEU A 16 12.30 -5.86 0.42
C LEU A 16 12.52 -5.39 1.86
N ALA A 17 11.46 -4.96 2.54
CA ALA A 17 11.52 -4.65 3.97
C ALA A 17 11.79 -5.92 4.79
N ASP A 18 11.15 -7.05 4.46
CA ASP A 18 11.44 -8.35 5.10
C ASP A 18 12.89 -8.78 4.90
N VAL A 19 13.44 -8.64 3.69
CA VAL A 19 14.85 -8.95 3.44
C VAL A 19 15.76 -8.06 4.30
N ALA A 20 15.41 -6.79 4.51
CA ALA A 20 16.17 -5.91 5.39
C ALA A 20 16.17 -6.40 6.84
N GLU A 21 15.03 -6.83 7.36
CA GLU A 21 14.92 -7.39 8.72
C GLU A 21 15.69 -8.72 8.85
N ILE A 22 15.53 -9.63 7.88
CA ILE A 22 16.18 -10.95 7.88
C ILE A 22 17.71 -10.83 7.83
N THR A 23 18.22 -9.91 7.01
CA THR A 23 19.67 -9.79 6.76
C THR A 23 20.37 -8.76 7.64
N GLY A 24 19.64 -7.79 8.17
CA GLY A 24 20.19 -6.61 8.82
C GLY A 24 20.80 -5.58 7.85
N ASP A 25 20.75 -5.81 6.53
CA ASP A 25 21.28 -4.88 5.53
C ASP A 25 20.24 -3.80 5.19
N THR A 26 20.52 -2.58 5.65
CA THR A 26 19.65 -1.41 5.49
C THR A 26 19.52 -0.93 4.04
N THR A 27 20.34 -1.45 3.13
CA THR A 27 20.19 -1.21 1.67
C THR A 27 18.84 -1.72 1.17
N TYR A 28 18.36 -2.85 1.68
CA TYR A 28 17.05 -3.40 1.29
C TYR A 28 15.90 -2.56 1.82
N LEU A 29 16.01 -2.01 3.04
CA LEU A 29 15.01 -1.07 3.56
C LEU A 29 14.97 0.20 2.69
N THR A 30 16.14 0.73 2.31
CA THR A 30 16.23 1.85 1.37
C THR A 30 15.57 1.51 0.03
N LEU A 31 15.75 0.29 -0.47
CA LEU A 31 15.13 -0.16 -1.71
C LEU A 31 13.61 -0.30 -1.56
N ALA A 32 13.12 -0.84 -0.45
CA ALA A 32 11.69 -0.92 -0.11
C ALA A 32 11.04 0.46 -0.14
N TRP A 33 11.68 1.45 0.50
CA TRP A 33 11.25 2.86 0.48
C TRP A 33 11.13 3.45 -0.93
N ARG A 34 12.00 3.03 -1.86
CA ARG A 34 11.96 3.49 -3.26
C ARG A 34 10.92 2.72 -4.09
N PHE A 35 10.65 1.45 -3.76
CA PHE A 35 9.59 0.63 -4.35
C PHE A 35 8.18 0.96 -3.85
N SER A 36 8.04 1.80 -2.81
CA SER A 36 6.76 2.35 -2.40
C SER A 36 6.24 3.39 -3.39
N HIS A 37 5.05 3.13 -3.96
CA HIS A 37 4.46 3.92 -5.03
C HIS A 37 3.80 5.21 -4.50
N ARG A 38 4.45 6.35 -4.74
CA ARG A 38 4.13 7.63 -4.10
C ARG A 38 2.78 8.20 -4.49
N SER A 39 2.38 8.06 -5.76
CA SER A 39 1.08 8.58 -6.20
C SER A 39 -0.11 7.89 -5.53
N ILE A 40 0.08 6.68 -4.98
CA ILE A 40 -0.94 5.96 -4.21
C ILE A 40 -0.81 6.31 -2.72
N LEU A 41 0.42 6.44 -2.20
CA LEU A 41 0.67 6.74 -0.80
C LEU A 41 0.24 8.17 -0.40
N GLU A 42 0.56 9.17 -1.23
CA GLU A 42 0.41 10.59 -0.90
C GLU A 42 -1.03 11.02 -0.60
N PRO A 43 -2.07 10.61 -1.36
CA PRO A 43 -3.46 10.93 -1.01
C PRO A 43 -3.84 10.46 0.41
N LEU A 44 -3.38 9.27 0.81
CA LEU A 44 -3.70 8.65 2.10
C LEU A 44 -3.03 9.35 3.27
N LEU A 45 -1.80 9.85 3.07
CA LEU A 45 -1.13 10.70 4.05
C LEU A 45 -1.93 11.97 4.33
N GLY A 46 -2.73 12.42 3.36
CA GLY A 46 -3.71 13.49 3.50
C GLY A 46 -5.11 13.04 3.92
N GLY A 47 -5.32 11.76 4.24
CA GLY A 47 -6.63 11.20 4.59
C GLY A 47 -7.64 11.22 3.45
N LYS A 48 -7.18 11.09 2.19
CA LYS A 48 -8.03 11.10 1.00
C LYS A 48 -8.16 9.70 0.40
N ASP A 49 -9.39 9.30 0.16
CA ASP A 49 -9.72 8.11 -0.63
C ASP A 49 -9.77 8.49 -2.12
N GLU A 50 -8.78 8.04 -2.89
CA GLU A 50 -8.72 8.18 -4.35
C GLU A 50 -8.74 6.80 -5.04
N LEU A 51 -9.42 5.81 -4.45
CA LEU A 51 -9.45 4.43 -4.97
C LEU A 51 -10.41 4.23 -6.15
N ASN A 52 -11.34 5.14 -6.40
CA ASN A 52 -12.35 4.99 -7.46
C ASN A 52 -11.70 4.69 -8.83
N GLY A 53 -12.10 3.58 -9.44
CA GLY A 53 -11.61 3.13 -10.74
C GLY A 53 -10.22 2.50 -10.73
N LEU A 54 -9.55 2.38 -9.57
CA LEU A 54 -8.29 1.65 -9.47
C LEU A 54 -8.54 0.14 -9.38
N HIS A 55 -7.62 -0.63 -9.94
CA HIS A 55 -7.58 -2.09 -9.80
C HIS A 55 -7.18 -2.46 -8.35
N ASP A 56 -8.07 -3.11 -7.62
CA ASP A 56 -7.98 -3.24 -6.14
C ASP A 56 -6.79 -4.11 -5.73
N ASN A 57 -6.66 -5.29 -6.35
CA ASN A 57 -5.61 -6.24 -5.99
C ASN A 57 -4.20 -5.76 -6.37
N THR A 58 -4.09 -4.77 -7.25
CA THR A 58 -2.81 -4.08 -7.48
C THR A 58 -2.45 -3.18 -6.30
N GLN A 59 -3.43 -2.54 -5.66
CA GLN A 59 -3.12 -1.56 -4.62
C GLN A 59 -2.91 -2.24 -3.26
N ILE A 60 -3.74 -3.21 -2.87
CA ILE A 60 -3.70 -3.86 -1.54
C ILE A 60 -2.27 -4.25 -1.11
N PRO A 61 -1.46 -4.97 -1.92
CA PRO A 61 -0.10 -5.33 -1.52
C PRO A 61 0.83 -4.14 -1.30
N LYS A 62 0.62 -3.01 -1.99
CA LYS A 62 1.42 -1.80 -1.79
C LYS A 62 1.20 -1.23 -0.39
N PHE A 63 -0.04 -1.25 0.11
CA PHE A 63 -0.38 -0.77 1.45
C PHE A 63 0.15 -1.69 2.55
N ILE A 64 0.11 -3.01 2.35
CA ILE A 64 0.77 -3.97 3.24
C ILE A 64 2.26 -3.61 3.33
N GLY A 65 2.91 -3.36 2.18
CA GLY A 65 4.29 -2.91 2.18
C GLY A 65 4.54 -1.51 2.76
N TYR A 66 3.57 -0.59 2.73
CA TYR A 66 3.70 0.70 3.44
C TYR A 66 3.73 0.50 4.95
N GLU A 67 2.84 -0.34 5.49
CA GLU A 67 2.87 -0.70 6.91
C GLU A 67 4.18 -1.39 7.25
N ARG A 68 4.61 -2.37 6.45
CA ARG A 68 5.85 -3.10 6.72
C ARG A 68 7.10 -2.22 6.72
N VAL A 69 7.15 -1.25 5.80
CA VAL A 69 8.21 -0.24 5.79
C VAL A 69 8.12 0.68 7.02
N ALA A 70 6.91 1.04 7.46
CA ALA A 70 6.69 1.83 8.66
C ALA A 70 7.18 1.12 9.92
N GLU A 71 6.87 -0.18 10.08
CA GLU A 71 7.32 -1.01 11.21
C GLU A 71 8.83 -0.97 11.40
N LEU A 72 9.60 -1.10 10.31
CA LEU A 72 11.07 -1.14 10.36
C LEU A 72 11.73 0.24 10.46
N SER A 73 11.05 1.29 9.99
CA SER A 73 11.61 2.65 9.96
C SER A 73 11.14 3.55 11.12
N GLY A 74 10.05 3.18 11.79
CA GLY A 74 9.37 4.00 12.78
C GLY A 74 8.53 5.15 12.20
N ASP A 75 8.26 5.17 10.88
CA ASP A 75 7.44 6.22 10.25
C ASP A 75 5.94 6.01 10.55
N THR A 76 5.46 6.68 11.59
CA THR A 76 4.06 6.61 12.00
C THR A 76 3.08 7.19 10.98
N ALA A 77 3.52 8.08 10.08
CA ALA A 77 2.64 8.64 9.05
C ALA A 77 2.29 7.57 8.00
N TRP A 78 3.23 6.71 7.65
CA TRP A 78 3.00 5.59 6.74
C TRP A 78 2.08 4.53 7.34
N SER A 79 2.27 4.22 8.63
CA SER A 79 1.37 3.31 9.33
C SER A 79 -0.06 3.86 9.41
N ASN A 80 -0.20 5.16 9.70
CA ASN A 80 -1.50 5.83 9.67
C ASN A 80 -2.14 5.81 8.27
N ALA A 81 -1.36 5.94 7.20
CA ALA A 81 -1.86 5.84 5.83
C ALA A 81 -2.36 4.43 5.49
N ALA A 82 -1.64 3.37 5.91
CA ALA A 82 -2.08 1.99 5.74
C ALA A 82 -3.36 1.70 6.55
N ALA A 83 -3.43 2.19 7.79
CA ALA A 83 -4.62 2.08 8.64
C ALA A 83 -5.83 2.83 8.05
N PHE A 84 -5.61 4.03 7.50
CA PHE A 84 -6.64 4.78 6.79
C PHE A 84 -7.20 3.99 5.60
N PHE A 85 -6.33 3.42 4.76
CA PHE A 85 -6.75 2.56 3.67
C PHE A 85 -7.59 1.37 4.14
N TRP A 86 -7.12 0.63 5.15
CA TRP A 86 -7.84 -0.51 5.69
C TRP A 86 -9.23 -0.11 6.16
N LYS A 87 -9.33 0.98 6.93
CA LYS A 87 -10.60 1.50 7.44
C LYS A 87 -11.54 1.88 6.31
N THR A 88 -11.06 2.65 5.33
CA THR A 88 -11.85 3.07 4.17
C THR A 88 -12.40 1.89 3.38
N VAL A 89 -11.57 0.87 3.11
CA VAL A 89 -12.01 -0.31 2.37
C VAL A 89 -13.06 -1.08 3.16
N VAL A 90 -12.80 -1.36 4.45
CA VAL A 90 -13.69 -2.17 5.29
C VAL A 90 -15.03 -1.48 5.55
N GLU A 91 -15.02 -0.16 5.80
CA GLU A 91 -16.23 0.58 6.17
C GLU A 91 -17.08 0.99 4.97
N HIS A 92 -16.49 1.15 3.78
CA HIS A 92 -17.20 1.75 2.63
C HIS A 92 -17.22 0.89 1.37
N ARG A 93 -16.30 -0.08 1.22
CA ARG A 93 -16.07 -0.77 -0.06
C ARG A 93 -16.18 -2.29 0.04
N ILE A 94 -16.62 -2.83 1.18
CA ILE A 94 -16.83 -4.27 1.39
C ILE A 94 -18.33 -4.62 1.35
N VAL A 95 -18.67 -5.74 0.73
CA VAL A 95 -20.00 -6.36 0.80
C VAL A 95 -20.11 -7.38 1.94
N SER A 96 -21.31 -7.84 2.27
CA SER A 96 -21.58 -8.69 3.45
C SER A 96 -20.75 -9.98 3.56
N ILE A 97 -20.19 -10.48 2.45
CA ILE A 97 -19.32 -11.66 2.42
C ILE A 97 -17.83 -11.34 2.72
N GLY A 98 -17.48 -10.09 2.96
CA GLY A 98 -16.11 -9.65 3.27
C GLY A 98 -15.23 -9.32 2.06
N GLY A 99 -15.76 -9.44 0.83
CA GLY A 99 -15.06 -9.08 -0.41
C GLY A 99 -15.33 -7.64 -0.87
N ASN A 100 -14.50 -7.15 -1.78
CA ASN A 100 -14.62 -5.85 -2.44
C ASN A 100 -14.46 -5.99 -3.98
N SER A 101 -14.49 -4.86 -4.68
CA SER A 101 -14.34 -4.71 -6.14
C SER A 101 -15.53 -5.21 -6.99
N VAL A 102 -15.64 -4.67 -8.21
CA VAL A 102 -16.47 -5.19 -9.31
C VAL A 102 -15.60 -5.25 -10.55
N SER A 103 -15.54 -6.41 -11.20
CA SER A 103 -14.60 -6.65 -12.32
C SER A 103 -13.18 -6.20 -11.98
N GLU A 104 -12.71 -6.54 -10.77
CA GLU A 104 -11.38 -6.23 -10.23
C GLU A 104 -11.11 -4.76 -9.84
N HIS A 105 -12.10 -3.86 -10.02
CA HIS A 105 -11.92 -2.42 -9.78
C HIS A 105 -12.81 -1.88 -8.67
N SER A 106 -12.31 -0.89 -7.93
CA SER A 106 -13.09 -0.12 -6.97
C SER A 106 -14.17 0.69 -7.68
N HIS A 107 -15.44 0.39 -7.39
CA HIS A 107 -16.55 1.24 -7.82
C HIS A 107 -16.65 2.50 -6.95
N PRO A 108 -17.34 3.56 -7.41
CA PRO A 108 -17.63 4.72 -6.56
C PRO A 108 -18.37 4.34 -5.27
N VAL A 109 -18.00 5.01 -4.18
CA VAL A 109 -18.70 5.02 -2.89
C VAL A 109 -19.72 6.14 -2.82
#